data_AF-A0AAV7K317-F1
#
_entry.id   AF-A0AAV7K317-F1
#
_cell.length_a   1.000
_cell.length_b   1.000
_cell.length_c   1.000
_cell.angle_alpha   90.00
_cell.angle_beta   90.00
_cell.angle_gamma   90.00
#
_symmetry.space_group_name_H-M   'P 1'
#
loop_
_entity.id
_entity.type
_entity.pdbx_description
1 polymer ?
#
loop_
_entity_poly.entity_id
_entity_poly.type
_entity_poly.pdbx_seq_one_letter_code
_entity_poly.pdbx_strand_id
1 'polypeptide(L)'
;MEIEMKRQRIRKLGQLWKNKELLGELKMAGLKKILYSVHVNKDVEKVFIKERKDIKSRGYVEKSRDKERAGIEELEQVKENLKFEIQTLKAEIRVYEELIKKN
;
A
#
# COMPACT_ATOMS: atom_id res chain seq x y z
N MET A 1 6.81 13.05 -40.10
CA MET A 1 6.08 13.49 -38.89
C MET A 1 5.16 12.40 -38.31
N GLU A 2 4.18 11.86 -39.04
CA GLU A 2 3.25 10.87 -38.47
C GLU A 2 3.92 9.55 -38.05
N ILE A 3 4.84 9.03 -38.87
CA ILE A 3 5.63 7.82 -38.58
C ILE A 3 6.49 7.99 -37.32
N GLU A 4 7.05 9.19 -37.12
CA GLU A 4 7.92 9.50 -36.00
C GLU A 4 7.13 9.59 -34.68
N MET A 5 5.93 10.18 -34.71
CA MET A 5 5.00 10.14 -33.57
C MET A 5 4.58 8.71 -33.22
N LYS A 6 4.34 7.85 -34.23
CA LYS A 6 4.06 6.42 -34.01
C LYS A 6 5.25 5.71 -33.34
N ARG A 7 6.49 5.97 -33.78
CA ARG A 7 7.71 5.42 -33.15
C ARG A 7 7.88 5.87 -31.71
N GLN A 8 7.65 7.15 -31.40
CA GLN A 8 7.72 7.67 -30.03
C GLN A 8 6.68 6.99 -29.11
N ARG A 9 5.46 6.77 -29.61
CA ARG A 9 4.40 6.08 -28.86
C ARG A 9 4.71 4.61 -28.61
N ILE A 10 5.27 3.90 -29.61
CA ILE A 10 5.73 2.51 -29.45
C ILE A 10 6.87 2.43 -28.42
N ARG A 11 7.84 3.35 -28.47
CA ARG A 11 8.91 3.43 -27.49
C ARG A 11 8.36 3.64 -26.07
N LYS A 12 7.35 4.50 -25.93
CA LYS A 12 6.66 4.74 -24.66
C LYS A 12 5.97 3.47 -24.12
N LEU A 13 5.33 2.67 -24.98
CA LEU A 13 4.77 1.37 -24.57
C LEU A 13 5.85 0.39 -24.11
N GLY A 14 6.97 0.32 -24.83
CA GLY A 14 8.12 -0.49 -24.41
C GLY A 14 8.69 -0.06 -23.05
N GLN A 15 8.72 1.24 -22.77
CA GLN A 15 9.12 1.78 -21.47
C GLN A 15 8.14 1.40 -20.35
N LEU A 16 6.83 1.54 -20.58
CA LEU A 16 5.80 1.12 -19.63
C LEU A 16 5.85 -0.39 -19.35
N TRP A 17 6.21 -1.21 -20.33
CA TRP A 17 6.35 -2.64 -20.12
C TRP A 17 7.58 -3.00 -19.28
N LYS A 18 8.71 -2.34 -19.54
CA LYS A 18 9.95 -2.55 -18.78
C LYS A 18 9.85 -2.03 -17.34
N ASN A 19 9.06 -0.99 -17.10
CA ASN A 19 8.84 -0.43 -15.77
C ASN A 19 7.37 -0.61 -15.33
N LYS A 20 7.14 -1.65 -14.53
CA LYS A 20 5.81 -2.03 -14.04
C LYS A 20 5.18 -0.99 -13.12
N GLU A 21 5.96 -0.24 -12.35
CA GLU A 21 5.43 0.81 -11.47
C GLU A 21 4.75 1.93 -12.28
N LEU A 22 5.42 2.41 -13.34
CA LEU A 22 4.86 3.42 -14.26
C LEU A 22 3.56 2.93 -14.93
N LEU A 23 3.48 1.63 -15.25
CA LEU A 23 2.27 1.04 -15.80
C LEU A 23 1.11 1.04 -14.77
N GLY A 24 1.42 0.73 -13.51
CA GLY A 24 0.47 0.76 -12.39
C GLY A 24 -0.10 2.15 -12.09
N GLU A 25 0.75 3.18 -12.17
CA GLU A 25 0.38 4.58 -11.90
C GLU A 25 -0.49 5.21 -13.00
N LEU A 26 -0.34 4.76 -14.25
CA LEU A 26 -1.05 5.33 -15.38
C LEU A 26 -2.58 5.25 -15.20
N LYS A 27 -3.34 6.30 -15.53
CA LYS A 27 -4.82 6.22 -15.55
C LYS A 27 -5.27 5.28 -16.68
N MET A 28 -6.37 4.54 -16.47
CA MET A 28 -6.90 3.59 -17.46
C MET A 28 -7.22 4.27 -18.80
N ALA A 29 -7.79 5.47 -18.77
CA ALA A 29 -8.05 6.27 -19.97
C ALA A 29 -6.75 6.63 -20.72
N GLY A 30 -5.69 6.93 -19.99
CA GLY A 30 -4.36 7.20 -20.56
C GLY A 30 -3.76 5.96 -21.21
N LEU A 31 -3.87 4.79 -20.56
CA LEU A 31 -3.40 3.52 -21.11
C LEU A 31 -4.12 3.19 -22.42
N LYS A 32 -5.46 3.23 -22.42
CA LYS A 32 -6.28 2.98 -23.61
C LYS A 32 -5.96 3.93 -24.76
N LYS A 33 -5.75 5.22 -24.47
CA LYS A 33 -5.36 6.21 -25.49
C LYS A 33 -4.03 5.86 -26.15
N ILE A 34 -3.03 5.45 -25.38
CA ILE A 34 -1.72 5.05 -25.92
C ILE A 34 -1.87 3.77 -26.77
N LEU A 35 -2.54 2.74 -26.26
CA LEU A 35 -2.74 1.48 -26.97
C LEU A 35 -3.50 1.67 -28.30
N TYR A 36 -4.59 2.43 -28.28
CA TYR A 36 -5.33 2.78 -29.51
C TYR A 36 -4.46 3.55 -30.51
N SER A 37 -3.64 4.48 -30.02
CA SER A 37 -2.82 5.36 -30.87
C SER A 37 -1.71 4.66 -31.67
N VAL A 38 -1.37 3.42 -31.29
CA VAL A 38 -0.42 2.56 -31.99
C VAL A 38 -1.09 1.34 -32.63
N HIS A 39 -2.43 1.27 -32.62
CA HIS A 39 -3.23 0.19 -33.19
C HIS A 39 -2.77 -1.21 -32.77
N VAL A 40 -2.47 -1.40 -31.47
CA VAL A 40 -2.21 -2.75 -30.96
C VAL A 40 -3.45 -3.62 -31.11
N ASN A 41 -3.25 -4.92 -31.31
CA ASN A 41 -4.36 -5.86 -31.35
C ASN A 41 -5.02 -5.99 -29.96
N LYS A 42 -6.24 -6.55 -29.94
CA LYS A 42 -7.03 -6.71 -28.71
C LYS A 42 -6.35 -7.61 -27.66
N ASP A 43 -5.52 -8.55 -28.08
CA ASP A 43 -4.87 -9.47 -27.14
C ASP A 43 -3.71 -8.80 -26.40
N VAL A 44 -2.91 -7.99 -27.09
CA VAL A 44 -1.90 -7.13 -26.45
C VAL A 44 -2.57 -6.11 -25.54
N GLU A 45 -3.69 -5.52 -25.96
CA GLU A 45 -4.47 -4.62 -25.10
C GLU A 45 -4.92 -5.31 -23.80
N LYS A 46 -5.46 -6.53 -23.89
CA LYS A 46 -5.87 -7.32 -22.70
C LYS A 46 -4.70 -7.57 -21.76
N VAL A 47 -3.52 -7.90 -22.28
CA VAL A 47 -2.32 -8.17 -21.47
C VAL A 47 -1.92 -6.92 -20.67
N PHE A 48 -1.81 -5.77 -21.33
CA PHE A 48 -1.46 -4.50 -20.64
C PHE A 48 -2.51 -4.09 -19.60
N ILE A 49 -3.80 -4.26 -19.90
CA ILE A 49 -4.88 -3.94 -18.96
C ILE A 49 -4.85 -4.87 -17.75
N LYS A 50 -4.62 -6.17 -17.97
CA LYS A 50 -4.55 -7.18 -16.89
C LYS A 50 -3.35 -6.90 -15.99
N GLU A 51 -2.15 -6.76 -16.57
CA GLU A 51 -0.92 -6.50 -15.81
C GLU A 51 -1.06 -5.24 -14.93
N ARG A 52 -1.60 -4.15 -15.50
CA ARG A 52 -1.88 -2.92 -14.73
C ARG A 52 -2.83 -3.16 -13.55
N LYS A 53 -3.91 -3.92 -13.75
CA LYS A 53 -4.86 -4.24 -12.67
C LYS A 53 -4.17 -5.04 -11.57
N ASP A 54 -3.35 -6.02 -11.94
CA ASP A 54 -2.63 -6.85 -10.98
C ASP A 54 -1.63 -6.02 -10.16
N ILE A 55 -0.90 -5.10 -10.79
CA ILE A 55 0.01 -4.17 -10.10
C ILE A 55 -0.75 -3.27 -9.12
N LYS A 56 -1.86 -2.67 -9.56
CA LYS A 56 -2.74 -1.86 -8.69
C LYS A 56 -3.25 -2.67 -7.50
N SER A 57 -3.71 -3.89 -7.75
CA SER A 57 -4.24 -4.78 -6.71
C SER A 57 -3.18 -5.11 -5.67
N ARG A 58 -1.94 -5.41 -6.09
CA ARG A 58 -0.81 -5.65 -5.17
C ARG A 58 -0.53 -4.41 -4.31
N GLY A 59 -0.48 -3.22 -4.92
CA GLY A 59 -0.27 -1.98 -4.17
C GLY A 59 -1.39 -1.64 -3.17
N TYR A 60 -2.64 -2.05 -3.43
CA TYR A 60 -3.72 -1.93 -2.44
C TYR A 60 -3.55 -2.92 -1.27
N VAL A 61 -3.13 -4.16 -1.57
CA VAL A 61 -2.87 -5.19 -0.54
C VAL A 61 -1.72 -4.76 0.36
N GLU A 62 -0.61 -4.27 -0.21
CA GLU A 62 0.54 -3.78 0.57
C GLU A 62 0.15 -2.63 1.50
N LYS A 63 -0.55 -1.61 0.98
CA LYS A 63 -1.06 -0.51 1.82
C LYS A 63 -2.02 -0.97 2.92
N SER A 64 -2.80 -2.02 2.68
CA SER A 64 -3.66 -2.61 3.70
C SER A 64 -2.85 -3.29 4.79
N ARG A 65 -1.81 -4.04 4.42
CA ARG A 65 -0.90 -4.71 5.37
C ARG A 65 -0.10 -3.71 6.19
N ASP A 66 0.31 -2.58 5.61
CA ASP A 66 1.01 -1.52 6.35
C ASP A 66 0.11 -0.89 7.41
N LYS A 67 -1.16 -0.61 7.08
CA LYS A 67 -2.13 -0.13 8.07
C LYS A 67 -2.40 -1.14 9.17
N GLU A 68 -2.48 -2.42 8.82
CA GLU A 68 -2.68 -3.50 9.78
C GLU A 68 -1.48 -3.61 10.75
N ARG A 69 -0.24 -3.52 10.23
CA ARG A 69 0.96 -3.47 11.07
C ARG A 69 0.98 -2.27 12.01
N ALA A 70 0.69 -1.07 11.50
CA ALA A 70 0.61 0.13 12.33
C ALA A 70 -0.44 -0.03 13.45
N GLY A 71 -1.61 -0.60 13.13
CA GLY A 71 -2.63 -0.91 14.13
C GLY A 71 -2.17 -1.94 15.18
N ILE A 72 -1.39 -2.95 14.78
CA ILE A 72 -0.80 -3.91 15.73
C ILE A 72 0.21 -3.23 16.65
N GLU A 73 1.10 -2.40 16.11
CA GLU A 73 2.10 -1.65 16.89
C GLU A 73 1.42 -0.70 17.91
N GLU A 74 0.35 -0.02 17.51
CA GLU A 74 -0.47 0.81 18.41
C GLU A 74 -1.07 -0.02 19.55
N LEU A 75 -1.63 -1.20 19.25
CA LEU A 75 -2.20 -2.09 20.26
C LEU A 75 -1.13 -2.64 21.20
N GLU A 76 0.06 -2.96 20.71
CA GLU A 76 1.19 -3.37 21.54
C GLU A 76 1.64 -2.25 22.49
N GLN A 77 1.70 -1.02 22.00
CA GLN A 77 2.02 0.14 22.84
C GLN A 77 0.98 0.36 23.94
N VAL A 78 -0.31 0.28 23.61
CA VAL A 78 -1.40 0.38 24.60
C VAL A 78 -1.29 -0.72 25.65
N LYS A 79 -0.99 -1.96 25.24
CA LYS A 79 -0.81 -3.08 26.15
C LYS A 79 0.35 -2.85 27.13
N GLU A 80 1.49 -2.33 26.67
CA GLU A 80 2.62 -2.02 27.56
C GLU A 80 2.29 -0.88 28.53
N ASN A 81 1.58 0.16 28.07
CA ASN A 81 1.11 1.24 28.94
C ASN A 81 0.18 0.71 30.05
N LEU A 82 -0.79 -0.15 29.70
CA LEU A 82 -1.70 -0.76 30.67
C LEU A 82 -0.97 -1.67 31.67
N LYS A 83 0.05 -2.42 31.23
CA LYS A 83 0.88 -3.21 32.16
C LYS A 83 1.58 -2.33 33.17
N PHE A 84 2.15 -1.20 32.73
CA PHE A 84 2.81 -0.25 33.61
C PHE A 84 1.81 0.34 34.62
N GLU A 85 0.63 0.77 34.16
CA GLU A 85 -0.42 1.31 35.03
C GLU A 85 -0.88 0.30 36.09
N ILE A 86 -1.07 -0.97 35.71
CA ILE A 86 -1.39 -2.05 36.65
C ILE A 86 -0.29 -2.23 37.70
N GLN A 87 0.99 -2.13 37.31
CA GLN A 87 2.10 -2.24 38.27
C GLN A 87 2.10 -1.08 39.26
N THR A 88 1.85 0.14 38.78
CA THR A 88 1.72 1.35 39.61
C THR A 88 0.57 1.21 40.59
N LEU A 89 -0.63 0.84 40.13
CA LEU A 89 -1.80 0.64 40.99
C LEU A 89 -1.55 -0.46 42.04
N LYS A 90 -0.86 -1.55 41.68
CA LYS A 90 -0.47 -2.60 42.64
C LYS A 90 0.53 -2.12 43.69
N ALA A 91 1.38 -1.15 43.36
CA ALA A 91 2.29 -0.55 44.32
C ALA A 91 1.52 0.39 45.27
N GLU A 92 0.63 1.22 44.73
CA GLU A 92 -0.23 2.11 45.52
C GLU A 92 -1.11 1.32 46.51
N ILE A 93 -1.77 0.24 46.05
CA ILE A 93 -2.55 -0.63 46.93
C ILE A 93 -1.71 -1.16 48.09
N ARG A 94 -0.47 -1.62 47.83
CA ARG A 94 0.43 -2.10 48.89
C ARG A 94 0.75 -1.02 49.91
N VAL A 95 1.01 0.21 49.47
CA VAL A 95 1.22 1.35 50.36
C VAL A 95 -0.01 1.60 51.23
N TYR A 96 -1.21 1.58 50.64
CA TYR A 96 -2.46 1.77 51.39
C TYR A 96 -2.70 0.63 52.39
N GLU A 97 -2.45 -0.63 52.02
CA GLU A 97 -2.57 -1.78 52.93
C GLU A 97 -1.63 -1.66 54.13
N GLU A 98 -0.41 -1.18 53.94
CA GLU A 98 0.55 -0.94 55.02
C GLU A 98 0.11 0.19 55.96
N LEU A 99 -0.48 1.27 55.42
CA LEU A 99 -1.03 2.36 56.23
C LEU A 99 -2.21 1.89 57.09
N ILE A 100 -3.07 1.03 56.53
CA ILE A 100 -4.22 0.48 57.27
C ILE A 100 -3.75 -0.39 58.43
N LYS A 101 -2.73 -1.26 58.25
CA LYS A 101 -2.24 -2.16 59.31
C LYS A 101 -1.57 -1.46 60.49
N LYS A 102 -1.09 -0.22 60.29
CA LYS A 102 -0.44 0.59 61.34
C LYS A 102 -1.44 1.36 62.21
N ASN A 103 -2.67 1.50 61.74
CA ASN A 103 -3.80 2.05 62.50
C ASN A 103 -4.63 0.91 63.09
#